data_AF-A0A7W8BA59-F1
#
_entry.id   AF-A0A7W8BA59-F1
#
_cell.length_a   1.000
_cell.length_b   1.000
_cell.length_c   1.000
_cell.angle_alpha   90.00
_cell.angle_beta   90.00
_cell.angle_gamma   90.00
#
_symmetry.space_group_name_H-M   'P 1'
#
loop_
_entity.id
_entity.type
_entity.pdbx_description
1 polymer ?
#
loop_
_entity_poly.entity_id
_entity_poly.type
_entity_poly.pdbx_seq_one_letter_code
_entity_poly.pdbx_strand_id
1 'polypeptide(L)'
;MEYEFTFVVDGATVDDAAAVNRLADELDAMLARAGGQNLLSVSSVGDNAVEAALSVAHIARELVPGLRLLRLDRDLVGVQEIAERTGRSRQNVHQWATGARLADKEPFPRPEGTVGRAHAWLWSEVNDWLRRHGLDDGVLYPTRHEMTQIDYLLANGLSFSFRSTPAQGFTESRREVVAALMAHLADFSQFVARRLPREKTAADQHILAIAGHDEPAHEVMRFIAEANRDVVLVSARDDVITGVHFSVDMKGPQEVVYVRHDFTVWDWMDQVRDKPSATFVAEDPALLAAPHFHHRQTLSFNTAAA
;
A
#
# COMPACT_ATOMS: atom_id res chain seq x y z
N MET A 1 11.21 -7.68 -0.22
CA MET A 1 11.28 -8.30 1.13
C MET A 1 9.99 -9.10 1.33
N GLU A 2 10.04 -10.24 2.03
CA GLU A 2 8.85 -11.06 2.30
C GLU A 2 8.30 -10.74 3.69
N TYR A 3 6.99 -10.49 3.78
CA TYR A 3 6.28 -10.10 4.98
C TYR A 3 5.15 -11.07 5.28
N GLU A 4 4.91 -11.34 6.57
CA GLU A 4 3.77 -12.14 7.02
C GLU A 4 2.67 -11.24 7.57
N PHE A 5 1.43 -11.53 7.16
CA PHE A 5 0.25 -10.81 7.56
C PHE A 5 -0.80 -11.77 8.09
N THR A 6 -1.55 -11.32 9.09
CA THR A 6 -2.85 -11.90 9.41
C THR A 6 -3.89 -10.79 9.35
N PHE A 7 -4.85 -10.91 8.44
CA PHE A 7 -5.94 -9.95 8.28
C PHE A 7 -7.20 -10.44 8.98
N VAL A 8 -7.91 -9.53 9.63
CA VAL A 8 -9.31 -9.75 9.99
C VAL A 8 -10.16 -9.54 8.74
N VAL A 9 -10.94 -10.55 8.38
CA VAL A 9 -11.70 -10.56 7.13
C VAL A 9 -13.20 -10.77 7.33
N ASP A 10 -13.98 -10.36 6.33
CA ASP A 10 -15.40 -10.64 6.21
C ASP A 10 -15.76 -11.04 4.77
N GLY A 11 -16.92 -11.66 4.56
CA GLY A 11 -17.41 -12.07 3.24
C GLY A 11 -16.86 -13.40 2.73
N ALA A 12 -15.89 -14.01 3.44
CA ALA A 12 -15.52 -15.42 3.30
C ALA A 12 -15.27 -16.02 4.68
N THR A 13 -15.50 -17.34 4.80
CA THR A 13 -15.30 -18.09 6.04
C THR A 13 -14.64 -19.42 5.72
N VAL A 14 -14.16 -20.11 6.76
CA VAL A 14 -13.60 -21.48 6.63
C VAL A 14 -14.59 -22.50 6.05
N ASP A 15 -15.89 -22.22 6.11
CA ASP A 15 -16.94 -23.10 5.59
C ASP A 15 -17.16 -22.92 4.07
N ASP A 16 -16.58 -21.87 3.46
CA ASP A 16 -16.61 -21.65 2.00
C ASP A 16 -15.42 -22.35 1.34
N ALA A 17 -15.59 -23.64 1.03
CA ALA A 17 -14.54 -24.46 0.42
C ALA A 17 -14.00 -23.87 -0.90
N ALA A 18 -14.83 -23.16 -1.68
CA ALA A 18 -14.39 -22.56 -2.93
C ALA A 18 -13.50 -21.34 -2.69
N ALA A 19 -13.84 -20.51 -1.70
CA ALA A 19 -12.97 -19.41 -1.27
C ALA A 19 -11.66 -19.92 -0.66
N VAL A 20 -11.74 -20.92 0.24
CA VAL A 20 -10.57 -21.53 0.89
C VAL A 20 -9.59 -22.06 -0.15
N ASN A 21 -10.06 -22.86 -1.10
CA ASN A 21 -9.17 -23.45 -2.11
C ASN A 21 -8.51 -22.38 -2.99
N ARG A 22 -9.27 -21.39 -3.48
CA ARG A 22 -8.68 -20.32 -4.32
C ARG A 22 -7.63 -19.49 -3.58
N LEU A 23 -7.88 -19.17 -2.32
CA LEU A 23 -6.94 -18.39 -1.51
C LEU A 23 -5.67 -19.20 -1.19
N ALA A 24 -5.82 -20.49 -0.92
CA ALA A 24 -4.68 -21.39 -0.72
C ALA A 24 -3.86 -21.57 -2.01
N ASP A 25 -4.52 -21.85 -3.14
CA ASP A 25 -3.84 -22.18 -4.40
C ASP A 25 -3.08 -20.99 -5.01
N GLU A 26 -3.64 -19.77 -4.91
CA GLU A 26 -3.11 -18.60 -5.62
C GLU A 26 -2.34 -17.62 -4.72
N LEU A 27 -2.61 -17.62 -3.41
CA LEU A 27 -1.95 -16.72 -2.45
C LEU A 27 -1.17 -17.47 -1.36
N ASP A 28 -1.18 -18.80 -1.35
CA ASP A 28 -0.68 -19.60 -0.21
C ASP A 28 -1.27 -19.12 1.12
N ALA A 29 -2.55 -18.68 1.08
CA ALA A 29 -3.21 -18.05 2.20
C ALA A 29 -4.11 -19.03 2.95
N MET A 30 -4.12 -18.92 4.28
CA MET A 30 -4.91 -19.76 5.16
C MET A 30 -6.06 -18.97 5.80
N LEU A 31 -7.30 -19.43 5.58
CA LEU A 31 -8.46 -18.95 6.34
C LEU A 31 -8.58 -19.71 7.67
N ALA A 32 -8.80 -18.98 8.75
CA ALA A 32 -9.02 -19.51 10.08
C ALA A 32 -10.16 -18.78 10.80
N ARG A 33 -10.69 -19.38 11.87
CA ARG A 33 -11.65 -18.74 12.77
C ARG A 33 -11.11 -18.75 14.19
N ALA A 34 -10.92 -17.58 14.79
CA ALA A 34 -10.43 -17.43 16.16
C ALA A 34 -11.11 -16.24 16.84
N GLY A 35 -11.46 -16.38 18.13
CA GLY A 35 -12.07 -15.28 18.89
C GLY A 35 -13.38 -14.73 18.31
N GLY A 36 -14.10 -15.54 17.51
CA GLY A 36 -15.30 -15.12 16.80
C GLY A 36 -15.05 -14.31 15.50
N GLN A 37 -13.80 -14.11 15.11
CA GLN A 37 -13.39 -13.43 13.89
C GLN A 37 -12.91 -14.44 12.84
N ASN A 38 -13.09 -14.10 11.56
CA ASN A 38 -12.42 -14.81 10.46
C ASN A 38 -11.08 -14.11 10.20
N LEU A 39 -10.04 -14.92 10.06
CA LEU A 39 -8.68 -14.48 9.87
C LEU A 39 -8.14 -15.05 8.56
N LEU A 40 -7.36 -14.26 7.82
CA LEU A 40 -6.63 -14.67 6.63
C LEU A 40 -5.13 -14.45 6.89
N SER A 41 -4.39 -15.53 7.06
CA SER A 41 -2.92 -15.51 7.19
C SER A 41 -2.27 -15.73 5.85
N VAL A 42 -1.27 -14.93 5.50
CA VAL A 42 -0.65 -14.91 4.17
C VAL A 42 0.73 -14.26 4.20
N SER A 43 1.64 -14.80 3.40
CA SER A 43 2.96 -14.19 3.14
C SER A 43 2.94 -13.46 1.80
N SER A 44 3.58 -12.28 1.74
CA SER A 44 3.65 -11.50 0.51
C SER A 44 4.94 -10.72 0.39
N VAL A 45 5.39 -10.54 -0.86
CA VAL A 45 6.62 -9.83 -1.19
C VAL A 45 6.30 -8.41 -1.62
N GLY A 46 7.06 -7.45 -1.11
CA GLY A 46 7.01 -6.04 -1.54
C GLY A 46 8.27 -5.28 -1.15
N ASP A 47 8.39 -4.03 -1.60
CA ASP A 47 9.49 -3.13 -1.20
C ASP A 47 9.30 -2.61 0.23
N ASN A 48 8.05 -2.62 0.73
CA ASN A 48 7.71 -2.39 2.13
C ASN A 48 6.45 -3.17 2.52
N ALA A 49 6.11 -3.19 3.80
CA ALA A 49 4.98 -3.97 4.31
C ALA A 49 3.63 -3.47 3.78
N VAL A 50 3.50 -2.17 3.49
CA VAL A 50 2.24 -1.59 3.02
C VAL A 50 1.96 -2.00 1.58
N GLU A 51 2.96 -1.93 0.71
CA GLU A 51 2.84 -2.42 -0.67
C GLU A 51 2.46 -3.89 -0.70
N ALA A 52 3.16 -4.73 0.07
CA ALA A 52 2.89 -6.17 0.15
C ALA A 52 1.45 -6.43 0.63
N ALA A 53 0.98 -5.75 1.68
CA ALA A 53 -0.38 -5.89 2.19
C ALA A 53 -1.46 -5.44 1.17
N LEU A 54 -1.21 -4.37 0.43
CA LEU A 54 -2.14 -3.89 -0.60
C LEU A 54 -2.20 -4.81 -1.82
N SER A 55 -1.06 -5.40 -2.19
CA SER A 55 -1.00 -6.45 -3.22
C SER A 55 -1.88 -7.64 -2.84
N VAL A 56 -1.75 -8.14 -1.59
CA VAL A 56 -2.63 -9.19 -1.05
C VAL A 56 -4.09 -8.75 -1.12
N ALA A 57 -4.42 -7.55 -0.65
CA ALA A 57 -5.80 -7.07 -0.63
C ALA A 57 -6.43 -6.97 -2.03
N HIS A 58 -5.62 -6.62 -3.03
CA HIS A 58 -6.02 -6.61 -4.43
C HIS A 58 -6.31 -8.02 -4.94
N ILE A 59 -5.32 -8.92 -4.86
CA ILE A 59 -5.42 -10.30 -5.38
C ILE A 59 -6.54 -11.06 -4.68
N ALA A 60 -6.62 -10.99 -3.35
CA ALA A 60 -7.63 -11.70 -2.56
C ALA A 60 -9.06 -11.30 -2.97
N ARG A 61 -9.28 -10.03 -3.33
CA ARG A 61 -10.58 -9.53 -3.81
C ARG A 61 -10.92 -10.04 -5.22
N GLU A 62 -9.93 -10.18 -6.10
CA GLU A 62 -10.14 -10.74 -7.44
C GLU A 62 -10.47 -12.24 -7.37
N LEU A 63 -9.79 -12.98 -6.49
CA LEU A 63 -10.01 -14.41 -6.29
C LEU A 63 -11.38 -14.73 -5.67
N VAL A 64 -11.79 -13.94 -4.68
CA VAL A 64 -13.04 -14.17 -3.93
C VAL A 64 -13.89 -12.89 -3.94
N PRO A 65 -14.76 -12.74 -4.96
CA PRO A 65 -15.68 -11.61 -5.03
C PRO A 65 -16.59 -11.58 -3.79
N GLY A 66 -16.40 -10.58 -2.93
CA GLY A 66 -17.11 -10.44 -1.65
C GLY A 66 -16.19 -10.47 -0.42
N LEU A 67 -14.97 -10.99 -0.56
CA LEU A 67 -13.97 -10.95 0.50
C LEU A 67 -13.53 -9.51 0.78
N ARG A 68 -13.56 -9.13 2.06
CA ARG A 68 -13.13 -7.83 2.56
C ARG A 68 -12.09 -8.00 3.66
N LEU A 69 -10.88 -7.49 3.42
CA LEU A 69 -9.88 -7.31 4.46
C LEU A 69 -10.22 -6.03 5.22
N LEU A 70 -10.48 -6.15 6.52
CA LEU A 70 -10.96 -5.05 7.36
C LEU A 70 -9.83 -4.29 8.04
N ARG A 71 -8.86 -5.04 8.56
CA ARG A 71 -7.66 -4.56 9.27
C ARG A 71 -6.68 -5.71 9.45
N LEU A 72 -5.46 -5.41 9.86
CA LEU A 72 -4.54 -6.39 10.41
C LEU A 72 -5.01 -6.84 11.80
N ASP A 73 -4.78 -8.12 12.08
CA ASP A 73 -4.67 -8.60 13.44
C ASP A 73 -3.34 -8.11 14.04
N ARG A 74 -3.37 -7.73 15.32
CA ARG A 74 -2.21 -7.10 15.98
C ARG A 74 -1.28 -8.11 16.65
N ASP A 75 -1.60 -9.41 16.58
CA ASP A 75 -0.82 -10.52 17.15
C ASP A 75 -0.31 -10.19 18.56
N LEU A 76 -1.28 -10.00 19.47
CA LEU A 76 -0.99 -9.66 20.86
C LEU A 76 -0.53 -10.89 21.62
N VAL A 77 0.70 -10.84 22.12
CA VAL A 77 1.36 -11.94 22.81
C VAL A 77 1.57 -11.63 24.29
N GLY A 78 1.44 -12.65 25.13
CA GLY A 78 1.82 -12.60 26.54
C GLY A 78 3.14 -13.33 26.79
N VAL A 79 3.59 -13.33 28.05
CA VAL A 79 4.83 -14.03 28.48
C VAL A 79 4.84 -15.52 28.08
N GLN A 80 3.69 -16.19 28.19
CA GLN A 80 3.57 -17.60 27.81
C GLN A 80 3.79 -17.80 26.31
N GLU A 81 3.09 -17.04 25.48
CA GLU A 81 3.18 -17.15 24.03
C GLU A 81 4.58 -16.83 23.51
N ILE A 82 5.22 -15.77 24.03
CA ILE A 82 6.60 -15.43 23.69
C ILE A 82 7.55 -16.59 24.06
N ALA A 83 7.36 -17.19 25.24
CA ALA A 83 8.17 -18.32 25.68
C ALA A 83 8.02 -19.54 24.76
N GLU A 84 6.79 -19.83 24.33
CA GLU A 84 6.48 -20.93 23.41
C GLU A 84 7.08 -20.69 22.03
N ARG A 85 6.85 -19.52 21.41
CA ARG A 85 7.41 -19.18 20.08
C ARG A 85 8.93 -19.16 20.04
N THR A 86 9.57 -18.71 21.11
CA THR A 86 11.04 -18.62 21.19
C THR A 86 11.72 -19.90 21.72
N GLY A 87 10.94 -20.91 22.13
CA GLY A 87 11.46 -22.11 22.80
C GLY A 87 12.19 -21.80 24.11
N ARG A 88 11.83 -20.71 24.80
CA ARG A 88 12.45 -20.28 26.07
C ARG A 88 11.50 -20.51 27.25
N SER A 89 12.03 -20.37 28.46
CA SER A 89 11.19 -20.43 29.66
C SER A 89 10.47 -19.09 29.89
N ARG A 90 9.28 -19.15 30.50
CA ARG A 90 8.54 -17.95 30.95
C ARG A 90 9.38 -17.04 31.86
N GLN A 91 10.26 -17.64 32.67
CA GLN A 91 11.20 -16.91 33.52
C GLN A 91 12.21 -16.09 32.70
N ASN A 92 12.72 -16.63 31.58
CA ASN A 92 13.61 -15.86 30.70
C ASN A 92 12.89 -14.64 30.12
N VAL A 93 11.66 -14.83 29.63
CA VAL A 93 10.86 -13.72 29.08
C VAL A 93 10.56 -12.66 30.14
N HIS A 94 10.26 -13.08 31.38
CA HIS A 94 10.08 -12.15 32.49
C HIS A 94 11.36 -11.36 32.82
N GLN A 95 12.53 -12.01 32.76
CA GLN A 95 13.82 -11.34 32.94
C GLN A 95 14.13 -10.33 31.82
N TRP A 96 13.73 -10.62 30.58
CA TRP A 96 13.83 -9.65 29.48
C TRP A 96 12.94 -8.45 29.73
N ALA A 97 11.65 -8.69 30.01
CA ALA A 97 10.66 -7.63 30.24
C ALA A 97 10.98 -6.73 31.44
N THR A 98 11.64 -7.27 32.47
CA THR A 98 12.08 -6.51 33.66
C THR A 98 13.46 -5.85 33.50
N GLY A 99 14.14 -6.06 32.36
CA GLY A 99 15.49 -5.57 32.13
C GLY A 99 16.57 -6.27 32.96
N ALA A 100 16.24 -7.36 33.65
CA ALA A 100 17.20 -8.16 34.41
C ALA A 100 18.15 -8.97 33.51
N ARG A 101 17.84 -9.09 32.22
CA ARG A 101 18.64 -9.83 31.24
C ARG A 101 18.50 -9.22 29.84
N LEU A 102 19.59 -9.19 29.07
CA LEU A 102 19.68 -8.63 27.71
C LEU A 102 19.43 -7.11 27.60
N ALA A 103 19.39 -6.38 28.72
CA ALA A 103 19.17 -4.93 28.74
C ALA A 103 20.37 -4.10 28.26
N ASP A 104 21.55 -4.71 28.09
CA ASP A 104 22.81 -4.01 27.84
C ASP A 104 22.86 -3.27 26.49
N LYS A 105 21.99 -3.65 25.53
CA LYS A 105 21.92 -3.01 24.21
C LYS A 105 20.69 -2.11 24.07
N GLU A 106 19.52 -2.64 24.36
CA GLU A 106 18.24 -1.95 24.18
C GLU A 106 17.19 -2.55 25.12
N PRO A 107 16.32 -1.73 25.75
CA PRO A 107 15.26 -2.24 26.59
C PRO A 107 14.29 -3.13 25.80
N PHE A 108 13.74 -4.13 26.48
CA PHE A 108 12.63 -4.92 25.95
C PHE A 108 11.43 -4.00 25.60
N PRO A 109 10.64 -4.30 24.56
CA PRO A 109 9.53 -3.46 24.14
C PRO A 109 8.55 -3.15 25.27
N ARG A 110 7.98 -1.94 25.22
CA ARG A 110 6.91 -1.56 26.15
C ARG A 110 5.65 -2.41 25.85
N PRO A 111 4.89 -2.82 26.87
CA PRO A 111 3.61 -3.47 26.65
C PRO A 111 2.65 -2.60 25.84
N GLU A 112 1.90 -3.22 24.93
CA GLU A 112 0.76 -2.59 24.25
C GLU A 112 -0.35 -2.26 25.26
N GLY A 113 -0.50 -3.12 26.27
CA GLY A 113 -1.50 -2.94 27.31
C GLY A 113 -1.42 -4.03 28.37
N THR A 114 -2.51 -4.13 29.13
CA THR A 114 -2.65 -5.10 30.22
C THR A 114 -4.00 -5.80 30.12
N VAL A 115 -3.99 -7.13 30.10
CA VAL A 115 -5.17 -7.99 30.20
C VAL A 115 -5.26 -8.50 31.63
N GLY A 116 -6.15 -7.89 32.43
CA GLY A 116 -6.23 -8.15 33.87
C GLY A 116 -4.97 -7.70 34.59
N ARG A 117 -4.10 -8.65 34.97
CA ARG A 117 -2.79 -8.38 35.60
C ARG A 117 -1.59 -8.73 34.70
N ALA A 118 -1.85 -9.29 33.52
CA ALA A 118 -0.81 -9.71 32.59
C ALA A 118 -0.58 -8.63 31.52
N HIS A 119 0.68 -8.33 31.23
CA HIS A 119 1.03 -7.47 30.10
C HIS A 119 0.88 -8.22 28.78
N ALA A 120 0.49 -7.49 27.74
CA ALA A 120 0.46 -7.94 26.36
C ALA A 120 1.37 -7.05 25.52
N TRP A 121 2.04 -7.63 24.53
CA TRP A 121 2.95 -6.96 23.60
C TRP A 121 2.53 -7.24 22.17
N LEU A 122 2.93 -6.39 21.23
CA LEU A 122 2.88 -6.72 19.82
C LEU A 122 4.00 -7.71 19.51
N TRP A 123 3.67 -8.84 18.87
CA TRP A 123 4.70 -9.79 18.44
C TRP A 123 5.73 -9.14 17.51
N SER A 124 5.28 -8.26 16.60
CA SER A 124 6.19 -7.58 15.65
C SER A 124 7.31 -6.82 16.37
N GLU A 125 7.01 -6.06 17.43
CA GLU A 125 8.01 -5.33 18.21
C GLU A 125 8.91 -6.26 19.04
N VAL A 126 8.34 -7.35 19.60
CA VAL A 126 9.10 -8.36 20.34
C VAL A 126 10.07 -9.09 19.41
N ASN A 127 9.62 -9.51 18.24
CA ASN A 127 10.42 -10.20 17.24
C ASN A 127 11.55 -9.31 16.71
N ASP A 128 11.26 -8.03 16.47
CA ASP A 128 12.27 -7.04 16.05
C ASP A 128 13.37 -6.84 17.11
N TRP A 129 12.98 -6.80 18.40
CA TRP A 129 13.93 -6.76 19.50
C TRP A 129 14.75 -8.06 19.58
N LEU A 130 14.10 -9.23 19.48
CA LEU A 130 14.75 -10.54 19.50
C LEU A 130 15.77 -10.70 18.36
N ARG A 131 15.51 -10.10 17.19
CA ARG A 131 16.43 -10.13 16.04
C ARG A 131 17.79 -9.54 16.35
N ARG A 132 17.84 -8.48 17.16
CA ARG A 132 19.10 -7.84 17.61
C ARG A 132 19.92 -8.73 18.54
N HIS A 133 19.30 -9.79 19.05
CA HIS A 133 19.90 -10.83 19.87
C HIS A 133 20.04 -12.19 19.16
N GLY A 134 19.65 -12.29 17.88
CA GLY A 134 19.66 -13.54 17.10
C GLY A 134 18.69 -14.59 17.62
N LEU A 135 17.52 -14.14 18.10
CA LEU A 135 16.50 -14.97 18.73
C LEU A 135 15.12 -14.82 18.07
N ASP A 136 15.03 -14.14 16.93
CA ASP A 136 13.79 -13.95 16.17
C ASP A 136 13.40 -15.20 15.38
N ASP A 137 12.20 -15.16 14.81
CA ASP A 137 11.67 -16.20 13.91
C ASP A 137 12.14 -16.06 12.45
N GLY A 138 12.91 -15.01 12.13
CA GLY A 138 13.39 -14.73 10.77
C GLY A 138 12.33 -14.13 9.83
N VAL A 139 11.11 -13.89 10.32
CA VAL A 139 10.00 -13.32 9.57
C VAL A 139 9.98 -11.80 9.72
N LEU A 140 9.63 -11.10 8.64
CA LEU A 140 9.38 -9.66 8.69
C LEU A 140 7.89 -9.40 8.95
N TYR A 141 7.64 -8.57 9.95
CA TYR A 141 6.29 -8.11 10.29
C TYR A 141 6.19 -6.61 10.06
N PRO A 142 4.99 -6.07 9.76
CA PRO A 142 4.81 -4.64 9.61
C PRO A 142 5.10 -3.92 10.92
N THR A 143 5.73 -2.75 10.83
CA THR A 143 5.89 -1.85 11.98
C THR A 143 4.54 -1.28 12.43
N ARG A 144 4.45 -0.74 13.65
CA ARG A 144 3.23 -0.09 14.14
C ARG A 144 2.69 1.00 13.21
N HIS A 145 3.61 1.78 12.62
CA HIS A 145 3.26 2.83 11.67
C HIS A 145 2.65 2.23 10.40
N GLU A 146 3.32 1.26 9.79
CA GLU A 146 2.83 0.56 8.60
C GLU A 146 1.50 -0.17 8.86
N MET A 147 1.33 -0.82 10.02
CA MET A 147 0.06 -1.45 10.37
C MET A 147 -1.09 -0.42 10.44
N THR A 148 -0.82 0.78 10.97
CA THR A 148 -1.81 1.87 11.03
C THR A 148 -2.17 2.36 9.63
N GLN A 149 -1.17 2.50 8.76
CA GLN A 149 -1.35 2.85 7.37
C GLN A 149 -2.17 1.82 6.61
N ILE A 150 -1.84 0.53 6.76
CA ILE A 150 -2.57 -0.59 6.14
C ILE A 150 -4.02 -0.60 6.60
N ASP A 151 -4.29 -0.54 7.91
CA ASP A 151 -5.65 -0.52 8.45
C ASP A 151 -6.45 0.67 7.90
N TYR A 152 -5.82 1.84 7.83
CA TYR A 152 -6.43 3.03 7.27
C TYR A 152 -6.81 2.82 5.80
N LEU A 153 -5.91 2.28 4.98
CA LEU A 153 -6.12 2.05 3.55
C LEU A 153 -7.23 1.03 3.30
N LEU A 154 -7.22 -0.07 4.07
CA LEU A 154 -8.25 -1.12 4.02
C LEU A 154 -9.62 -0.55 4.38
N ALA A 155 -9.71 0.23 5.47
CA ALA A 155 -10.98 0.82 5.93
C ALA A 155 -11.57 1.83 4.94
N ASN A 156 -10.73 2.52 4.18
CA ASN A 156 -11.17 3.52 3.19
C ASN A 156 -11.36 2.94 1.78
N GLY A 157 -11.26 1.61 1.62
CA GLY A 157 -11.54 0.94 0.35
C GLY A 157 -10.61 1.37 -0.78
N LEU A 158 -9.41 1.84 -0.45
CA LEU A 158 -8.42 2.25 -1.44
C LEU A 158 -7.81 1.02 -2.08
N SER A 159 -8.52 0.49 -3.08
CA SER A 159 -8.05 -0.59 -3.92
C SER A 159 -7.29 -0.02 -5.08
N PHE A 160 -5.99 0.18 -4.90
CA PHE A 160 -5.10 0.53 -5.98
C PHE A 160 -4.31 -0.70 -6.42
N SER A 161 -4.29 -0.96 -7.73
CA SER A 161 -3.20 -1.74 -8.31
C SER A 161 -2.02 -0.79 -8.51
N PHE A 162 -0.95 -0.98 -7.74
CA PHE A 162 0.27 -0.21 -7.89
C PHE A 162 0.99 -0.66 -9.15
N ARG A 163 1.35 0.31 -10.00
CA ARG A 163 2.16 0.04 -11.19
C ARG A 163 3.25 1.09 -11.29
N SER A 164 4.49 0.63 -11.31
CA SER A 164 5.59 1.47 -11.78
C SER A 164 5.46 1.66 -13.28
N THR A 165 5.76 2.87 -13.75
CA THR A 165 5.86 3.15 -15.18
C THR A 165 7.00 2.34 -15.82
N PRO A 166 6.92 2.03 -17.12
CA PRO A 166 7.85 1.10 -17.77
C PRO A 166 9.23 1.72 -18.08
N ALA A 167 9.43 3.04 -17.86
CA ALA A 167 10.66 3.71 -18.23
C ALA A 167 11.88 3.10 -17.54
N GLN A 168 12.91 2.76 -18.31
CA GLN A 168 14.12 2.14 -17.76
C GLN A 168 15.04 3.20 -17.14
N GLY A 169 15.73 2.86 -16.06
CA GLY A 169 16.73 3.73 -15.43
C GLY A 169 16.21 4.67 -14.33
N PHE A 170 14.91 4.70 -14.05
CA PHE A 170 14.30 5.63 -13.09
C PHE A 170 13.88 5.00 -11.75
N THR A 171 14.42 3.81 -11.42
CA THR A 171 14.06 3.06 -10.21
C THR A 171 14.29 3.86 -8.92
N GLU A 172 15.33 4.69 -8.87
CA GLU A 172 15.66 5.49 -7.68
C GLU A 172 14.67 6.64 -7.49
N SER A 173 14.35 7.38 -8.55
CA SER A 173 13.32 8.43 -8.53
C SER A 173 11.95 7.85 -8.14
N ARG A 174 11.57 6.68 -8.67
CA ARG A 174 10.32 5.99 -8.23
C ARG A 174 10.36 5.60 -6.75
N ARG A 175 11.51 5.14 -6.24
CA ARG A 175 11.67 4.84 -4.80
C ARG A 175 11.46 6.09 -3.94
N GLU A 176 11.95 7.25 -4.37
CA GLU A 176 11.69 8.53 -3.69
C GLU A 176 10.19 8.87 -3.68
N VAL A 177 9.50 8.68 -4.81
CA VAL A 177 8.04 8.89 -4.89
C VAL A 177 7.29 7.95 -3.95
N VAL A 178 7.66 6.67 -3.91
CA VAL A 178 7.07 5.70 -2.97
C VAL A 178 7.34 6.13 -1.54
N ALA A 179 8.57 6.49 -1.20
CA ALA A 179 8.93 6.93 0.15
C ALA A 179 8.10 8.16 0.59
N ALA A 180 7.96 9.15 -0.29
CA ALA A 180 7.13 10.32 -0.05
C ALA A 180 5.65 9.93 0.13
N LEU A 181 5.10 9.14 -0.81
CA LEU A 181 3.72 8.64 -0.75
C LEU A 181 3.43 7.90 0.54
N MET A 182 4.38 7.09 0.99
CA MET A 182 4.28 6.40 2.27
C MET A 182 4.32 7.39 3.43
N ALA A 183 5.20 8.39 3.44
CA ALA A 183 5.24 9.40 4.48
C ALA A 183 3.92 10.20 4.61
N HIS A 184 3.21 10.42 3.50
CA HIS A 184 1.98 11.22 3.44
C HIS A 184 0.71 10.42 3.10
N LEU A 185 0.73 9.12 3.35
CA LEU A 185 -0.32 8.21 2.89
C LEU A 185 -1.72 8.55 3.43
N ALA A 186 -1.80 9.05 4.67
CA ALA A 186 -3.05 9.47 5.29
C ALA A 186 -3.68 10.68 4.58
N ASP A 187 -2.86 11.63 4.11
CA ASP A 187 -3.34 12.81 3.39
C ASP A 187 -3.71 12.46 1.95
N PHE A 188 -2.86 11.66 1.28
CA PHE A 188 -3.12 11.16 -0.06
C PHE A 188 -4.41 10.34 -0.13
N SER A 189 -4.65 9.51 0.87
CA SER A 189 -5.86 8.68 0.91
C SER A 189 -7.13 9.50 1.19
N GLN A 190 -7.06 10.54 2.02
CA GLN A 190 -8.17 11.49 2.16
C GLN A 190 -8.45 12.24 0.86
N PHE A 191 -7.42 12.62 0.11
CA PHE A 191 -7.59 13.16 -1.23
C PHE A 191 -8.40 12.21 -2.10
N VAL A 192 -7.91 10.99 -2.24
CA VAL A 192 -8.51 9.98 -3.08
C VAL A 192 -9.98 9.78 -2.70
N ALA A 193 -10.25 9.57 -1.40
CA ALA A 193 -11.60 9.29 -0.90
C ALA A 193 -12.60 10.46 -1.11
N ARG A 194 -12.11 11.70 -1.23
CA ARG A 194 -12.95 12.90 -1.49
C ARG A 194 -13.17 13.18 -2.97
N ARG A 195 -12.26 12.75 -3.84
CA ARG A 195 -12.23 13.16 -5.26
C ARG A 195 -12.58 12.05 -6.23
N LEU A 196 -12.24 10.80 -5.90
CA LEU A 196 -12.63 9.66 -6.72
C LEU A 196 -14.11 9.33 -6.46
N PRO A 197 -14.92 9.12 -7.51
CA PRO A 197 -16.32 8.74 -7.35
C PRO A 197 -16.43 7.46 -6.52
N ARG A 198 -17.12 7.52 -5.38
CA ARG A 198 -17.38 6.33 -4.53
C ARG A 198 -18.29 5.29 -5.19
N GLU A 199 -18.95 5.66 -6.29
CA GLU A 199 -20.02 4.88 -6.92
C GLU A 199 -19.54 3.86 -7.95
N LYS A 200 -18.25 3.84 -8.26
CA LYS A 200 -17.68 2.88 -9.20
C LYS A 200 -17.44 1.55 -8.47
N THR A 201 -18.20 0.53 -8.86
CA THR A 201 -18.22 -0.85 -8.32
C THR A 201 -16.83 -1.45 -8.13
N ALA A 202 -16.70 -2.55 -7.36
CA ALA A 202 -15.43 -3.27 -7.14
C ALA A 202 -14.64 -3.66 -8.43
N ALA A 203 -15.27 -3.59 -9.60
CA ALA A 203 -14.68 -3.81 -10.93
C ALA A 203 -13.95 -2.58 -11.53
N ASP A 204 -14.19 -1.37 -10.99
CA ASP A 204 -13.66 -0.09 -11.46
C ASP A 204 -12.51 0.39 -10.55
N GLN A 205 -11.53 -0.47 -10.33
CA GLN A 205 -10.34 -0.13 -9.57
C GLN A 205 -9.49 0.90 -10.32
N HIS A 206 -9.05 1.92 -9.60
CA HIS A 206 -8.10 2.91 -10.12
C HIS A 206 -6.69 2.31 -10.18
N ILE A 207 -5.94 2.60 -11.24
CA ILE A 207 -4.50 2.28 -11.27
C ILE A 207 -3.77 3.39 -10.55
N LEU A 208 -2.94 3.07 -9.57
CA LEU A 208 -2.01 4.02 -8.99
C LEU A 208 -0.67 3.91 -9.73
N ALA A 209 -0.43 4.85 -10.64
CA ALA A 209 0.78 4.88 -11.44
C ALA A 209 1.85 5.68 -10.69
N ILE A 210 2.98 5.06 -10.40
CA ILE A 210 4.12 5.72 -9.77
C ILE A 210 5.14 6.06 -10.84
N ALA A 211 5.46 7.36 -10.95
CA ALA A 211 6.47 7.85 -11.87
C ALA A 211 7.39 8.87 -11.18
N GLY A 212 8.70 8.66 -11.32
CA GLY A 212 9.73 9.61 -10.95
C GLY A 212 9.54 10.96 -11.63
N HIS A 213 9.92 12.04 -10.96
CA HIS A 213 9.66 13.40 -11.44
C HIS A 213 10.45 13.75 -12.72
N ASP A 214 11.59 13.10 -12.91
CA ASP A 214 12.53 13.21 -14.02
C ASP A 214 12.26 12.22 -15.16
N GLU A 215 11.26 11.34 -15.02
CA GLU A 215 10.89 10.40 -16.07
C GLU A 215 10.37 11.11 -17.33
N PRO A 216 10.55 10.53 -18.54
CA PRO A 216 10.03 11.12 -19.76
C PRO A 216 8.51 11.09 -19.76
N ALA A 217 7.86 12.26 -19.88
CA ALA A 217 6.41 12.37 -19.83
C ALA A 217 5.73 11.50 -20.89
N HIS A 218 6.31 11.42 -22.10
CA HIS A 218 5.72 10.68 -23.21
C HIS A 218 5.61 9.16 -22.95
N GLU A 219 6.52 8.55 -22.18
CA GLU A 219 6.43 7.12 -21.83
C GLU A 219 5.33 6.88 -20.78
N VAL A 220 5.23 7.76 -19.79
CA VAL A 220 4.18 7.71 -18.76
C VAL A 220 2.81 7.97 -19.38
N MET A 221 2.72 8.93 -20.29
CA MET A 221 1.50 9.21 -21.05
C MET A 221 1.05 7.99 -21.85
N ARG A 222 1.97 7.30 -22.53
CA ARG A 222 1.66 6.06 -23.26
C ARG A 222 1.11 4.98 -22.33
N PHE A 223 1.75 4.77 -21.18
CA PHE A 223 1.28 3.84 -20.15
C PHE A 223 -0.15 4.16 -19.67
N ILE A 224 -0.46 5.44 -19.45
CA ILE A 224 -1.80 5.88 -19.04
C ILE A 224 -2.82 5.67 -20.18
N ALA A 225 -2.47 5.97 -21.43
CA ALA A 225 -3.37 5.79 -22.57
C ALA A 225 -3.71 4.32 -22.84
N GLU A 226 -2.77 3.41 -22.57
CA GLU A 226 -2.98 1.96 -22.67
C GLU A 226 -3.82 1.40 -21.50
N ALA A 227 -3.99 2.17 -20.41
CA ALA A 227 -4.84 1.77 -19.31
C ALA A 227 -6.33 1.91 -19.68
N ASN A 228 -7.03 0.79 -19.82
CA ASN A 228 -8.50 0.75 -19.98
C ASN A 228 -9.25 1.06 -18.66
N ARG A 229 -8.65 1.84 -17.76
CA ARG A 229 -9.14 2.16 -16.41
C ARG A 229 -8.70 3.56 -16.00
N ASP A 230 -9.42 4.15 -15.06
CA ASP A 230 -9.03 5.43 -14.46
C ASP A 230 -7.66 5.30 -13.79
N VAL A 231 -6.75 6.23 -14.04
CA VAL A 231 -5.39 6.22 -13.48
C VAL A 231 -5.21 7.40 -12.54
N VAL A 232 -4.64 7.17 -11.36
CA VAL A 232 -4.10 8.22 -10.49
C VAL A 232 -2.59 8.18 -10.65
N LEU A 233 -2.03 9.16 -11.35
CA LEU A 233 -0.58 9.33 -11.45
C LEU A 233 -0.09 10.03 -10.20
N VAL A 234 0.94 9.47 -9.57
CA VAL A 234 1.62 10.07 -8.43
C VAL A 234 3.09 10.26 -8.76
N SER A 235 3.57 11.47 -8.50
CA SER A 235 4.98 11.83 -8.55
C SER A 235 5.31 12.71 -7.36
N ALA A 236 6.59 12.82 -7.03
CA ALA A 236 7.08 13.62 -5.92
C ALA A 236 8.39 14.30 -6.28
N ARG A 237 8.56 15.52 -5.79
CA ARG A 237 9.79 16.30 -5.90
C ARG A 237 9.91 17.18 -4.66
N ASP A 238 11.09 17.24 -4.04
CA ASP A 238 11.35 18.05 -2.85
C ASP A 238 10.33 17.78 -1.71
N ASP A 239 10.03 16.50 -1.44
CA ASP A 239 9.01 16.00 -0.50
C ASP A 239 7.55 16.40 -0.81
N VAL A 240 7.31 17.11 -1.92
CA VAL A 240 5.96 17.48 -2.36
C VAL A 240 5.40 16.41 -3.28
N ILE A 241 4.32 15.77 -2.85
CA ILE A 241 3.59 14.79 -3.64
C ILE A 241 2.53 15.48 -4.48
N THR A 242 2.55 15.19 -5.78
CA THR A 242 1.51 15.59 -6.71
C THR A 242 0.76 14.36 -7.23
N GLY A 243 -0.56 14.37 -7.06
CA GLY A 243 -1.47 13.36 -7.59
C GLY A 243 -2.36 13.92 -8.68
N VAL A 244 -2.43 13.26 -9.82
CA VAL A 244 -3.32 13.64 -10.94
C VAL A 244 -4.23 12.46 -11.27
N HIS A 245 -5.54 12.67 -11.19
CA HIS A 245 -6.53 11.69 -11.63
C HIS A 245 -6.85 11.89 -13.12
N PHE A 246 -6.71 10.81 -13.87
CA PHE A 246 -7.04 10.64 -15.27
C PHE A 246 -8.24 9.70 -15.38
N SER A 247 -9.36 10.16 -15.92
CA SER A 247 -10.56 9.33 -16.08
C SER A 247 -10.81 8.94 -17.54
N VAL A 248 -11.16 7.67 -17.77
CA VAL A 248 -11.47 7.10 -19.10
C VAL A 248 -12.81 7.60 -19.63
N ASP A 249 -13.71 8.02 -18.75
CA ASP A 249 -15.10 8.30 -19.10
C ASP A 249 -15.39 9.81 -18.96
N MET A 250 -15.43 10.57 -20.07
CA MET A 250 -15.97 11.94 -20.10
C MET A 250 -16.37 12.46 -21.50
N LYS A 251 -17.38 13.34 -21.48
CA LYS A 251 -17.90 14.15 -22.60
C LYS A 251 -16.86 15.20 -23.04
N GLY A 252 -16.45 15.12 -24.32
CA GLY A 252 -15.79 16.10 -25.22
C GLY A 252 -14.94 17.25 -24.63
N PRO A 253 -13.68 17.46 -25.10
CA PRO A 253 -12.78 18.50 -24.58
C PRO A 253 -13.22 19.93 -24.93
N GLN A 254 -12.78 20.91 -24.12
CA GLN A 254 -12.84 22.35 -24.45
C GLN A 254 -11.49 22.91 -24.97
N GLU A 255 -10.34 22.32 -24.62
CA GLU A 255 -8.99 22.76 -25.05
C GLU A 255 -8.01 21.57 -25.16
N VAL A 256 -7.09 21.60 -26.13
CA VAL A 256 -6.02 20.60 -26.33
C VAL A 256 -4.65 21.26 -26.15
N VAL A 257 -3.78 20.63 -25.36
CA VAL A 257 -2.42 21.07 -25.05
C VAL A 257 -1.43 19.99 -25.48
N TYR A 258 -0.35 20.38 -26.13
CA TYR A 258 0.68 19.46 -26.57
C TYR A 258 1.83 19.41 -25.55
N VAL A 259 2.25 18.20 -25.18
CA VAL A 259 3.36 17.93 -24.26
C VAL A 259 4.58 17.57 -25.08
N ARG A 260 5.63 18.39 -25.02
CA ARG A 260 6.84 18.18 -25.81
C ARG A 260 7.50 16.85 -25.47
N HIS A 261 8.16 16.24 -26.46
CA HIS A 261 8.82 14.94 -26.29
C HIS A 261 9.91 14.94 -25.20
N ASP A 262 10.61 16.07 -25.03
CA ASP A 262 11.68 16.25 -24.06
C ASP A 262 11.22 16.64 -22.65
N PHE A 263 9.90 16.71 -22.42
CA PHE A 263 9.37 17.04 -21.10
C PHE A 263 9.44 15.87 -20.14
N THR A 264 9.74 16.20 -18.89
CA THR A 264 9.65 15.26 -17.77
C THR A 264 8.22 15.15 -17.24
N VAL A 265 7.95 14.14 -16.42
CA VAL A 265 6.69 14.01 -15.66
C VAL A 265 6.41 15.29 -14.88
N TRP A 266 7.43 15.91 -14.29
CA TRP A 266 7.26 17.15 -13.55
C TRP A 266 6.83 18.31 -14.44
N ASP A 267 7.47 18.50 -15.60
CA ASP A 267 7.10 19.55 -16.56
C ASP A 267 5.66 19.36 -17.04
N TRP A 268 5.26 18.11 -17.30
CA TRP A 268 3.90 17.78 -17.68
C TRP A 268 2.90 18.06 -16.54
N MET A 269 3.20 17.65 -15.31
CA MET A 269 2.34 17.92 -14.15
C MET A 269 2.16 19.42 -13.90
N ASP A 270 3.17 20.25 -14.19
CA ASP A 270 3.08 21.70 -14.10
C ASP A 270 2.11 22.27 -15.15
N GLN A 271 2.18 21.80 -16.40
CA GLN A 271 1.19 22.20 -17.40
C GLN A 271 -0.24 21.76 -17.04
N VAL A 272 -0.38 20.56 -16.46
CA VAL A 272 -1.65 20.07 -15.94
C VAL A 272 -2.16 21.05 -14.88
N ARG A 273 -1.29 21.48 -13.96
CA ARG A 273 -1.60 22.47 -12.89
C ARG A 273 -2.19 23.75 -13.44
N ASP A 274 -1.59 24.27 -14.51
CA ASP A 274 -2.05 25.49 -15.17
C ASP A 274 -3.37 25.30 -15.92
N LYS A 275 -3.58 24.10 -16.50
CA LYS A 275 -4.72 23.79 -17.37
C LYS A 275 -5.44 22.49 -16.98
N PRO A 276 -6.07 22.43 -15.79
CA PRO A 276 -6.66 21.21 -15.25
C PRO A 276 -7.82 20.63 -16.08
N SER A 277 -8.42 21.39 -17.00
CA SER A 277 -9.53 20.91 -17.82
C SER A 277 -9.13 20.64 -19.28
N ALA A 278 -7.84 20.74 -19.61
CA ALA A 278 -7.36 20.49 -20.96
C ALA A 278 -7.09 19.01 -21.22
N THR A 279 -7.14 18.63 -22.50
CA THR A 279 -6.66 17.34 -23.01
C THR A 279 -5.18 17.49 -23.37
N PHE A 280 -4.33 16.56 -22.91
CA PHE A 280 -2.88 16.63 -23.09
C PHE A 280 -2.37 15.58 -24.06
N VAL A 281 -1.76 15.97 -25.17
CA VAL A 281 -1.30 15.04 -26.22
C VAL A 281 0.22 15.09 -26.33
N ALA A 282 0.90 13.95 -26.31
CA ALA A 282 2.35 13.91 -26.51
C ALA A 282 2.72 14.34 -27.93
N GLU A 283 3.73 15.20 -28.08
CA GLU A 283 4.36 15.59 -29.35
C GLU A 283 5.29 14.47 -29.87
N ASP A 284 4.77 13.26 -29.97
CA ASP A 284 5.46 12.15 -30.63
C ASP A 284 4.80 11.93 -32.01
N PRO A 285 5.55 12.05 -33.12
CA PRO A 285 5.04 11.79 -34.46
C PRO A 285 4.38 10.41 -34.64
N ALA A 286 4.77 9.41 -33.82
CA ALA A 286 4.18 8.07 -33.83
C ALA A 286 2.86 7.98 -33.04
N LEU A 287 2.60 8.90 -32.09
CA LEU A 287 1.38 8.96 -31.28
C LEU A 287 0.30 9.87 -31.88
N LEU A 288 0.62 10.67 -32.91
CA LEU A 288 -0.36 11.48 -33.66
C LEU A 288 -1.49 10.65 -34.32
N ALA A 289 -1.31 9.32 -34.43
CA ALA A 289 -2.29 8.38 -34.97
C ALA A 289 -3.08 7.58 -33.90
N ALA A 290 -2.76 7.73 -32.61
CA ALA A 290 -3.46 7.06 -31.52
C ALA A 290 -4.64 7.92 -31.01
N PRO A 291 -5.75 7.32 -30.56
CA PRO A 291 -6.94 8.07 -30.13
C PRO A 291 -6.58 9.05 -29.01
N HIS A 292 -7.06 10.27 -29.18
CA HIS A 292 -6.71 11.44 -28.40
C HIS A 292 -6.87 11.24 -26.89
N PHE A 293 -5.98 11.89 -26.16
CA PHE A 293 -5.85 11.85 -24.70
C PHE A 293 -7.02 12.58 -24.00
N HIS A 294 -8.14 11.90 -23.79
CA HIS A 294 -9.34 12.52 -23.22
C HIS A 294 -9.39 12.33 -21.70
N HIS A 295 -8.84 13.27 -20.94
CA HIS A 295 -8.95 13.26 -19.49
C HIS A 295 -9.43 14.60 -18.94
N ARG A 296 -10.51 14.56 -18.14
CA ARG A 296 -10.80 15.63 -17.17
C ARG A 296 -9.80 15.49 -16.05
N GLN A 297 -9.01 16.52 -15.82
CA GLN A 297 -8.00 16.51 -14.78
C GLN A 297 -8.52 17.36 -13.62
N THR A 298 -8.06 17.02 -12.43
CA THR A 298 -8.34 17.83 -11.25
C THR A 298 -7.09 17.74 -10.41
N LEU A 299 -6.35 18.85 -10.34
CA LEU A 299 -5.18 18.91 -9.49
C LEU A 299 -5.54 19.26 -8.07
N SER A 300 -4.85 18.58 -7.19
CA SER A 300 -4.30 19.05 -5.91
C SER A 300 -3.13 18.07 -5.63
N PHE A 301 -2.04 18.40 -4.92
CA PHE A 301 -1.95 18.70 -3.48
C PHE A 301 -0.86 19.75 -3.22
N ASN A 302 -1.04 20.45 -2.10
CA ASN A 302 0.07 20.87 -1.26
C ASN A 302 0.03 19.97 -0.02
N THR A 303 1.16 19.33 0.28
CA THR A 303 1.59 19.14 1.67
C THR A 303 2.89 19.89 1.80
N ALA A 304 2.78 21.13 2.27
CA ALA A 304 3.90 21.78 2.91
C ALA A 304 3.88 21.37 4.39
N ALA A 305 4.99 20.82 4.87
CA ALA A 305 5.51 20.99 6.22
C ALA A 305 7.02 20.74 6.07
N ALA A 306 7.91 21.72 6.19
CA ALA A 306 8.13 22.55 7.38
C ALA A 306 7.20 23.76 7.58
#